data_AF-A0A7C6YX75-F1
#
_entry.id   AF-A0A7C6YX75-F1
#
_cell.length_a   1.000
_cell.length_b   1.000
_cell.length_c   1.000
_cell.angle_alpha   90.00
_cell.angle_beta   90.00
_cell.angle_gamma   90.00
#
_symmetry.space_group_name_H-M   'P 1'
#
loop_
_entity.id
_entity.type
_entity.pdbx_description
1 polymer ?
#
loop_
_entity_poly.entity_id
_entity_poly.type
_entity_poly.pdbx_seq_one_letter_code
_entity_poly.pdbx_strand_id
1 'polypeptide(L)'
;MGTGSSTTNNPVVLGAKMALDQFKYEVANELNIDTSAIQNGYWGYMTSRDCGAVGGNMVRRMIQLAEEQLLSQYQSGRQPSVGTPYKQQVAQDLSQYTQMNRPQ
;
A
#
# COMPACT_ATOMS: atom_id res chain seq x y z
N MET A 1 -23.87 4.82 -7.92
CA MET A 1 -23.26 5.16 -6.61
C MET A 1 -23.96 6.39 -6.07
N GLY A 2 -24.64 6.29 -4.93
CA GLY A 2 -25.40 7.40 -4.35
C GLY A 2 -24.48 8.53 -3.86
N THR A 3 -24.90 9.77 -4.07
CA THR A 3 -24.34 10.97 -3.45
C THR A 3 -24.50 10.87 -1.94
N GLY A 4 -23.47 10.43 -1.21
CA GLY A 4 -23.59 10.38 0.26
C GLY A 4 -22.54 9.61 1.04
N SER A 5 -21.51 9.06 0.41
CA SER A 5 -20.44 8.41 1.18
C SER A 5 -19.32 9.40 1.43
N SER A 6 -19.44 10.17 2.51
CA SER A 6 -18.32 10.86 3.18
C SER A 6 -17.36 9.83 3.80
N THR A 7 -17.01 8.77 3.08
CA THR A 7 -16.14 7.73 3.60
C THR A 7 -14.76 8.31 3.70
N THR A 8 -14.28 8.39 4.94
CA THR A 8 -12.90 8.67 5.36
C THR A 8 -11.95 7.57 4.89
N ASN A 9 -12.01 7.15 3.61
CA ASN A 9 -11.03 6.30 2.95
C ASN A 9 -9.79 7.17 2.68
N ASN A 10 -9.15 7.60 3.76
CA ASN A 10 -7.86 8.23 3.67
C ASN A 10 -6.82 7.13 3.39
N PRO A 11 -5.94 7.31 2.41
CA PRO A 11 -4.87 6.37 2.18
C PRO A 11 -4.05 6.23 3.47
N VAL A 12 -3.73 4.99 3.84
CA VAL A 12 -2.94 4.67 5.04
C VAL A 12 -1.55 5.33 4.95
N VAL A 13 -1.03 5.50 3.74
CA VAL A 13 0.21 6.22 3.46
C VAL A 13 -0.11 7.66 3.06
N LEU A 14 0.39 8.60 3.86
CA LEU A 14 0.27 10.03 3.59
C LEU A 14 1.03 10.38 2.30
N GLY A 15 0.31 10.77 1.25
CA GLY A 15 0.86 11.09 -0.07
C GLY A 15 0.54 10.08 -1.18
N ALA A 16 0.03 8.89 -0.84
CA ALA A 16 -0.32 7.88 -1.85
C ALA A 16 -1.57 8.25 -2.67
N LYS A 17 -2.35 9.26 -2.27
CA LYS A 17 -3.60 9.67 -2.92
C LYS A 17 -3.42 9.95 -4.42
N MET A 18 -2.42 10.77 -4.78
CA MET A 18 -2.16 11.10 -6.18
C MET A 18 -1.72 9.90 -7.00
N ALA A 19 -0.85 9.05 -6.43
CA ALA A 19 -0.38 7.84 -7.10
C ALA A 19 -1.53 6.84 -7.33
N LEU A 20 -2.40 6.65 -6.33
CA LEU A 20 -3.58 5.80 -6.44
C LEU A 20 -4.60 6.34 -7.45
N ASP A 21 -4.77 7.67 -7.53
CA ASP A 21 -5.63 8.27 -8.53
C ASP A 21 -5.11 8.03 -9.96
N GLN A 22 -3.80 8.19 -10.20
CA GLN A 22 -3.18 7.85 -11.49
C GLN A 22 -3.36 6.36 -11.80
N PHE A 23 -3.04 5.49 -10.84
CA PHE A 23 -3.14 4.05 -11.00
C PHE A 23 -4.56 3.58 -11.32
N LYS A 24 -5.59 4.19 -10.73
CA LYS A 24 -6.99 3.94 -11.07
C LYS A 24 -7.29 4.19 -12.56
N TYR A 25 -6.76 5.26 -13.14
CA TYR A 25 -6.94 5.55 -14.57
C TYR A 25 -6.16 4.57 -15.46
N GLU A 26 -4.95 4.18 -15.06
CA GLU A 26 -4.16 3.17 -15.77
C GLU A 26 -4.89 1.82 -15.83
N VAL A 27 -5.36 1.33 -14.68
CA VAL A 27 -6.13 0.09 -14.59
C VAL A 27 -7.40 0.15 -15.44
N ALA A 28 -8.08 1.29 -15.46
CA ALA A 28 -9.30 1.46 -16.26
C ALA A 28 -9.03 1.41 -17.76
N ASN A 29 -7.94 2.04 -18.21
CA ASN A 29 -7.49 1.99 -19.60
C ASN A 29 -7.15 0.56 -20.02
N GLU A 30 -6.47 -0.22 -19.17
CA GLU A 30 -6.13 -1.60 -19.47
C GLU A 30 -7.35 -2.53 -19.54
N LEU A 31 -8.37 -2.28 -18.71
CA LEU A 31 -9.62 -3.02 -18.74
C LEU A 31 -10.54 -2.61 -19.91
N ASN A 32 -10.09 -1.68 -20.77
CA ASN A 32 -10.89 -1.10 -21.86
C ASN A 32 -12.23 -0.54 -21.36
N ILE A 33 -12.23 0.02 -20.14
CA ILE A 33 -13.41 0.62 -19.55
C ILE A 33 -13.55 2.03 -20.10
N ASP A 34 -14.73 2.36 -20.61
CA ASP A 34 -15.01 3.67 -21.15
C ASP A 34 -15.01 4.72 -20.04
N THR A 35 -13.96 5.53 -20.01
CA THR A 35 -13.76 6.63 -19.06
C THR A 35 -14.45 7.92 -19.49
N SER A 36 -15.11 7.96 -20.66
CA SER A 36 -15.81 9.15 -21.17
C SER A 36 -17.00 9.58 -20.30
N ALA A 37 -17.59 8.65 -19.56
CA ALA A 37 -18.66 8.92 -18.60
C ALA A 37 -18.15 9.61 -17.31
N ILE A 38 -16.82 9.71 -17.11
CA ILE A 38 -16.24 10.38 -15.95
C ILE A 38 -16.32 11.89 -16.17
N GLN A 39 -17.18 12.56 -15.41
CA GLN A 39 -17.28 14.03 -15.43
C GLN A 39 -16.59 14.61 -14.20
N ASN A 40 -15.64 15.52 -14.38
CA ASN A 40 -14.92 16.18 -13.27
C ASN A 40 -14.29 15.20 -12.25
N GLY A 41 -13.84 14.03 -12.71
CA GLY A 41 -13.30 12.98 -11.83
C GLY A 41 -14.37 12.20 -11.04
N TYR A 42 -15.65 12.41 -11.32
CA TYR A 42 -16.76 11.69 -10.71
C TYR A 42 -17.09 10.42 -11.50
N TRP A 43 -16.91 9.27 -10.86
CA TRP A 43 -17.15 7.94 -11.42
C TRP A 43 -18.59 7.44 -11.22
N GLY A 44 -19.51 8.29 -10.74
CA GLY A 44 -20.86 7.86 -10.40
C GLY A 44 -21.78 7.64 -11.59
N TYR A 45 -21.44 8.18 -12.77
CA TYR A 45 -22.16 7.94 -14.02
C TYR A 45 -21.75 6.64 -14.73
N MET A 46 -20.65 6.01 -14.29
CA MET A 46 -20.21 4.72 -14.80
C MET A 46 -21.03 3.58 -14.19
N THR A 47 -21.04 2.42 -14.86
CA THR A 47 -21.73 1.26 -14.32
C THR A 47 -21.05 0.76 -13.04
N SER A 48 -21.84 0.31 -12.06
CA SER A 48 -21.30 -0.25 -10.81
C SER A 48 -20.38 -1.45 -11.06
N ARG A 49 -20.60 -2.18 -12.16
CA ARG A 49 -19.79 -3.32 -12.57
C ARG A 49 -18.39 -2.87 -12.99
N ASP A 50 -18.29 -1.81 -13.79
CA ASP A 50 -17.01 -1.31 -14.29
C ASP A 50 -16.20 -0.66 -13.18
N CYS A 51 -16.84 0.17 -12.35
CA CYS A 51 -16.21 0.73 -11.16
C CYS A 51 -15.69 -0.36 -10.20
N GLY A 52 -16.46 -1.43 -10.02
CA GLY A 52 -16.04 -2.60 -9.23
C GLY A 52 -14.88 -3.36 -9.86
N ALA A 53 -14.88 -3.52 -11.19
CA ALA A 53 -13.79 -4.15 -11.92
C ALA A 53 -12.49 -3.37 -11.79
N VAL A 54 -12.51 -2.03 -11.93
CA VAL A 54 -11.31 -1.19 -11.74
C VAL A 54 -10.78 -1.32 -10.32
N GLY A 55 -11.61 -1.10 -9.30
CA GLY A 55 -11.19 -1.18 -7.90
C GLY A 55 -10.65 -2.55 -7.52
N GLY A 56 -11.27 -3.63 -7.99
CA GLY A 56 -10.82 -4.99 -7.74
C GLY A 56 -9.49 -5.33 -8.41
N ASN A 57 -9.26 -4.87 -9.65
CA ASN A 57 -7.99 -5.07 -10.35
C ASN A 57 -6.86 -4.25 -9.74
N MET A 58 -7.15 -3.02 -9.29
CA MET A 58 -6.21 -2.18 -8.55
C MET A 58 -5.67 -2.90 -7.31
N VAL A 59 -6.57 -3.50 -6.51
CA VAL A 59 -6.18 -4.26 -5.30
C VAL A 59 -5.36 -5.51 -5.64
N ARG A 60 -5.79 -6.29 -6.63
CA ARG A 60 -5.05 -7.49 -7.05
C ARG A 60 -3.60 -7.19 -7.44
N ARG A 61 -3.38 -6.11 -8.20
CA ARG A 61 -2.04 -5.68 -8.61
C ARG A 61 -1.19 -5.17 -7.46
N MET A 62 -1.78 -4.39 -6.54
CA MET A 62 -1.06 -3.96 -5.34
C MET A 62 -0.60 -5.14 -4.50
N ILE A 63 -1.44 -6.18 -4.38
CA ILE A 63 -1.07 -7.41 -3.66
C ILE A 63 0.04 -8.16 -4.40
N GLN A 64 -0.06 -8.32 -5.72
CA GLN A 64 0.99 -8.95 -6.52
C GLN A 64 2.36 -8.25 -6.32
N LEU A 65 2.39 -6.92 -6.44
CA LEU A 65 3.61 -6.14 -6.20
C LEU A 65 4.12 -6.27 -4.76
N ALA A 66 3.22 -6.31 -3.77
CA ALA A 66 3.60 -6.50 -2.38
C ALA A 66 4.17 -7.91 -2.12
N GLU A 67 3.62 -8.94 -2.75
CA GLU A 67 4.11 -10.32 -2.68
C GLU A 67 5.50 -10.45 -3.32
N GLU A 68 5.71 -9.83 -4.48
CA GLU A 68 7.01 -9.76 -5.15
C GLU A 68 8.06 -9.04 -4.30
N GLN A 69 7.71 -7.89 -3.72
CA GLN A 69 8.59 -7.14 -2.82
C GLN A 69 8.90 -7.93 -1.54
N LEU A 70 7.91 -8.63 -0.98
CA LEU A 70 8.11 -9.45 0.21
C LEU A 70 9.02 -10.65 -0.09
N LEU A 71 8.85 -11.28 -1.25
CA LEU A 71 9.74 -12.34 -1.73
C LEU A 71 11.17 -11.84 -1.94
N SER A 72 11.34 -10.67 -2.57
CA SER A 72 12.65 -10.03 -2.78
C SER A 72 13.35 -9.71 -1.44
N GLN A 73 12.60 -9.18 -0.48
CA GLN A 73 13.12 -8.93 0.87
C GLN A 73 13.57 -10.24 1.55
N TYR A 74 12.77 -11.31 1.44
CA TYR A 74 13.12 -12.63 1.97
C TYR A 74 14.41 -13.20 1.34
N GLN A 75 14.57 -13.08 0.02
CA GLN A 75 15.76 -13.56 -0.70
C GLN A 75 17.04 -12.79 -0.32
N SER A 76 16.93 -11.51 0.03
CA SER A 76 18.07 -10.67 0.42
C SER A 76 18.60 -10.96 1.85
N GLY A 77 18.09 -11.98 2.53
CA GLY A 77 18.52 -12.33 3.91
C GLY A 77 18.06 -11.33 4.97
N ARG A 78 17.35 -10.26 4.58
CA ARG A 78 16.58 -9.41 5.48
C ARG A 78 15.31 -10.16 5.86
N GLN A 79 15.39 -10.89 6.97
CA GLN A 79 14.18 -11.45 7.59
C GLN A 79 13.15 -10.33 7.72
N PRO A 80 11.93 -10.48 7.16
CA PRO A 80 10.88 -9.51 7.39
C PRO A 80 10.64 -9.46 8.89
N SER A 81 10.98 -8.34 9.53
CA SER A 81 10.77 -8.12 10.96
C SER A 81 9.28 -7.88 11.23
N VAL A 82 8.44 -8.85 10.88
CA VAL A 82 7.05 -8.89 11.33
C VAL A 82 7.11 -9.39 12.77
N GLY A 83 7.47 -8.47 13.68
CA GLY A 83 7.47 -8.70 15.12
C GLY A 83 8.81 -9.12 15.73
N THR A 84 9.91 -8.38 15.51
CA THR A 84 11.04 -8.52 16.44
C THR A 84 10.54 -8.08 17.83
N PRO A 85 10.50 -8.97 18.83
CA PRO A 85 10.04 -8.61 20.15
C PRO A 85 10.98 -7.53 20.69
N TYR A 86 10.42 -6.47 21.29
CA TYR A 86 11.13 -5.37 21.95
C TYR A 86 12.34 -5.84 22.80
N LYS A 87 12.26 -7.06 23.35
CA LYS A 87 13.33 -7.72 24.12
C LYS A 87 14.66 -7.93 23.37
N GLN A 88 14.65 -8.06 22.05
CA GLN A 88 15.89 -8.24 21.27
C GLN A 88 16.66 -6.92 21.10
N GLN A 89 15.95 -5.79 21.01
CA GLN A 89 16.55 -4.46 20.86
C GLN A 89 17.23 -3.99 22.14
N VAL A 90 16.61 -4.21 23.31
CA VAL A 90 17.21 -3.84 24.61
C VAL A 90 18.50 -4.62 24.93
N ALA A 91 18.63 -5.88 24.49
CA ALA A 91 19.85 -6.66 24.70
C ALA A 91 21.05 -6.14 23.89
N GLN A 92 20.78 -5.57 22.69
CA GLN A 92 21.82 -4.96 21.85
C GLN A 92 22.26 -3.59 22.39
N ASP A 93 21.35 -2.85 23.02
CA ASP A 93 21.67 -1.57 23.67
C ASP A 93 22.52 -1.77 24.94
N LEU A 94 22.12 -2.73 25.80
CA LEU A 94 22.84 -3.04 27.05
C LEU A 94 24.28 -3.54 26.83
N SER A 95 24.50 -4.27 25.74
CA SER A 95 25.83 -4.79 25.37
C SER A 95 26.75 -3.73 24.78
N GLN A 96 26.21 -2.63 24.23
CA GLN A 96 27.00 -1.46 23.84
C GLN A 96 27.40 -0.62 25.04
N TYR A 97 26.50 -0.37 25.99
CA TYR A 97 26.81 0.42 27.19
C TYR A 97 27.90 -0.23 28.05
N THR A 98 27.88 -1.56 28.16
CA THR A 98 28.87 -2.32 28.94
C THR A 98 30.27 -2.32 28.29
N GLN A 99 30.35 -2.21 26.96
CA GLN A 99 31.63 -2.15 26.25
C GLN A 99 32.26 -0.75 26.26
N MET A 100 31.44 0.31 26.31
CA MET A 100 31.93 1.68 26.37
C MET A 100 32.45 2.08 27.75
N ASN A 101 32.05 1.38 28.82
CA ASN A 101 32.36 1.77 30.20
C ASN A 101 33.23 0.75 30.96
N ARG A 102 34.06 -0.04 30.25
CA ARG A 102 35.08 -0.89 30.90
C ARG A 102 36.20 0.00 31.46
N PRO A 103 36.44 0.03 32.78
CA PRO A 103 37.67 0.61 33.32
C PRO A 103 38.87 -0.24 32.85
N GLN A 104 39.93 0.44 32.42
CA GLN A 104 41.21 -0.16 32.02
C GLN A 104 41.90 -0.85 33.20
#